data_AF-A0A9E3CWG2-F1
#
_entry.id   AF-A0A9E3CWG2-F1
#
_cell.length_a   1.000
_cell.length_b   1.000
_cell.length_c   1.000
_cell.angle_alpha   90.00
_cell.angle_beta   90.00
_cell.angle_gamma   90.00
#
_symmetry.space_group_name_H-M   'P 1'
#
loop_
_entity.id
_entity.type
_entity.pdbx_description
1 polymer ?
#
loop_
_entity_poly.entity_id
_entity_poly.type
_entity_poly.pdbx_seq_one_letter_code
_entity_poly.pdbx_strand_id
1 'polypeptide(L)'
;PRTGLIQTHIVPAGRETLFARALQFSSRLTGVVLAMGNSFWQTSEANYFGHNAIIRVKAFAECCRLPVLRGKPPLGGEILSHDFVEAAFLRRGGWYCWLLPELHGSYEELPTNLLDYAVRDRRWMQGNLQHARLIGQRGLHAMNRLHLGMGIFAYLASPLWLAMLMLSSAMVVDHRIVGDVFFGPTRSLFPQWPQYHWPEIHGLLGLTLILLLGPKLLALSLRFFSTRNARRFGGRLALTLSFLIETAFSTLLAPVMMLFHTTFLIQIVGGNAVGWPPQARGDRGMDWKQALRRHLGHVAFGLLALVALGAVVPEYVPWILPVVLGLLLSVPLAVLSSRRAMGLAARRLRLFLTPEERAEATLAIGT
;
A
#
# COMPACT_ATOMS: atom_id res chain seq x y z
N PRO A 1 -16.32 -15.81 -28.32
CA PRO A 1 -15.89 -14.46 -27.91
C PRO A 1 -16.74 -13.90 -26.74
N ARG A 2 -16.27 -14.06 -25.48
CA ARG A 2 -16.95 -13.56 -24.26
C ARG A 2 -16.14 -12.50 -23.49
N THR A 3 -15.10 -11.92 -24.07
CA THR A 3 -14.31 -10.86 -23.41
C THR A 3 -15.09 -9.55 -23.35
N GLY A 4 -15.38 -9.08 -22.13
CA GLY A 4 -16.04 -7.80 -21.86
C GLY A 4 -15.06 -6.69 -21.50
N LEU A 5 -13.93 -7.02 -20.86
CA LEU A 5 -12.92 -6.05 -20.43
C LEU A 5 -11.51 -6.64 -20.51
N ILE A 6 -10.56 -5.81 -20.95
CA ILE A 6 -9.12 -6.09 -20.88
C ILE A 6 -8.46 -4.93 -20.12
N GLN A 7 -7.93 -5.23 -18.94
CA GLN A 7 -7.14 -4.33 -18.12
C GLN A 7 -5.66 -4.50 -18.49
N THR A 8 -4.97 -3.38 -18.73
CA THR A 8 -3.51 -3.38 -18.89
C THR A 8 -2.82 -3.12 -17.55
N HIS A 9 -1.54 -3.48 -17.45
CA HIS A 9 -0.72 -3.05 -16.30
C HIS A 9 -0.34 -1.58 -16.46
N ILE A 10 -0.83 -0.76 -15.54
CA ILE A 10 -0.59 0.69 -15.53
C ILE A 10 0.81 0.95 -14.98
N VAL A 11 1.66 1.60 -15.78
CA VAL A 11 3.03 1.94 -15.40
C VAL A 11 3.11 3.38 -14.91
N PRO A 12 3.47 3.61 -13.64
CA PRO A 12 3.66 4.97 -13.17
C PRO A 12 4.84 5.68 -13.84
N ALA A 13 4.63 6.89 -14.34
CA ALA A 13 5.63 7.68 -15.03
C ALA A 13 5.38 9.21 -14.92
N GLY A 14 6.36 10.01 -15.35
CA GLY A 14 6.17 11.45 -15.59
C GLY A 14 6.39 12.37 -14.39
N ARG A 15 6.85 11.88 -13.22
CA ARG A 15 7.07 12.71 -12.03
C ARG A 15 8.53 12.78 -11.59
N GLU A 16 8.92 13.93 -11.04
CA GLU A 16 10.34 14.23 -10.76
C GLU A 16 10.70 14.39 -9.29
N THR A 17 9.73 14.53 -8.39
CA THR A 17 9.99 14.52 -6.93
C THR A 17 10.61 13.20 -6.47
N LEU A 18 11.44 13.24 -5.42
CA LEU A 18 12.09 12.02 -4.89
C LEU A 18 11.07 10.96 -4.45
N PHE A 19 9.97 11.38 -3.83
CA PHE A 19 8.85 10.52 -3.44
C PHE A 19 8.26 9.79 -4.66
N ALA A 20 7.90 10.53 -5.70
CA ALA A 20 7.30 9.94 -6.89
C ALA A 20 8.28 9.06 -7.65
N ARG A 21 9.57 9.43 -7.74
CA ARG A 21 10.60 8.58 -8.36
C ARG A 21 10.77 7.25 -7.62
N ALA A 22 10.83 7.28 -6.29
CA ALA A 22 10.89 6.06 -5.49
C ALA A 22 9.67 5.16 -5.72
N LEU A 23 8.46 5.76 -5.77
CA LEU A 23 7.22 5.04 -6.04
C LEU A 23 7.19 4.47 -7.48
N GLN A 24 7.56 5.26 -8.50
CA GLN A 24 7.69 4.82 -9.89
C GLN A 24 8.67 3.65 -10.01
N PHE A 25 9.85 3.75 -9.40
CA PHE A 25 10.83 2.68 -9.37
C PHE A 25 10.28 1.42 -8.72
N SER A 26 9.67 1.55 -7.54
CA SER A 26 9.08 0.42 -6.79
C SER A 26 7.98 -0.28 -7.60
N SER A 27 7.03 0.49 -8.11
CA SER A 27 5.94 -0.02 -8.95
C SER A 27 6.47 -0.64 -10.24
N ARG A 28 7.48 -0.06 -10.88
CA ARG A 28 8.02 -0.59 -12.13
C ARG A 28 8.83 -1.86 -11.95
N LEU A 29 9.58 -1.96 -10.84
CA LEU A 29 10.38 -3.11 -10.49
C LEU A 29 9.48 -4.29 -10.11
N THR A 30 8.56 -4.07 -9.18
CA THR A 30 7.77 -5.12 -8.53
C THR A 30 6.39 -5.34 -9.16
N GLY A 31 5.77 -4.29 -9.68
CA GLY A 31 4.38 -4.29 -10.14
C GLY A 31 4.12 -5.24 -11.29
N VAL A 32 5.05 -5.41 -12.24
CA VAL A 32 4.90 -6.39 -13.32
C VAL A 32 4.91 -7.82 -12.79
N VAL A 33 5.76 -8.13 -11.80
CA VAL A 33 5.80 -9.49 -11.21
C VAL A 33 4.49 -9.78 -10.49
N LEU A 34 3.98 -8.80 -9.73
CA LEU A 34 2.69 -8.91 -9.06
C LEU A 34 1.52 -9.00 -10.06
N ALA A 35 1.54 -8.22 -11.14
CA ALA A 35 0.51 -8.24 -12.16
C ALA A 35 0.48 -9.56 -12.93
N MET A 36 1.63 -10.16 -13.23
CA MET A 36 1.72 -11.50 -13.81
C MET A 36 1.14 -12.56 -12.88
N GLY A 37 1.47 -12.50 -11.58
CA GLY A 37 0.87 -13.39 -10.57
C GLY A 37 -0.65 -13.22 -10.49
N ASN A 38 -1.13 -11.98 -10.45
CA ASN A 38 -2.57 -11.68 -10.44
C ASN A 38 -3.26 -12.20 -11.71
N SER A 39 -2.68 -12.00 -12.88
CA SER A 39 -3.23 -12.52 -14.15
C SER A 39 -3.35 -14.04 -14.12
N PHE A 40 -2.31 -14.74 -13.61
CA PHE A 40 -2.32 -16.20 -13.47
C PHE A 40 -3.43 -16.71 -12.53
N TRP A 41 -3.58 -16.10 -11.35
CA TRP A 41 -4.56 -16.58 -10.36
C TRP A 41 -5.99 -16.14 -10.64
N GLN A 42 -6.19 -14.95 -11.23
CA GLN A 42 -7.51 -14.38 -11.48
C GLN A 42 -8.09 -14.85 -12.82
N THR A 43 -7.25 -15.23 -13.78
CA THR A 43 -7.66 -15.72 -15.10
C THR A 43 -8.69 -14.80 -15.77
N SER A 44 -9.90 -15.30 -16.04
CA SER A 44 -10.98 -14.60 -16.72
C SER A 44 -11.85 -13.74 -15.79
N GLU A 45 -11.48 -13.65 -14.51
CA GLU A 45 -12.15 -12.94 -13.42
C GLU A 45 -11.31 -11.76 -12.91
N ALA A 46 -10.40 -11.25 -13.74
CA ALA A 46 -9.54 -10.14 -13.37
C ALA A 46 -10.35 -8.87 -13.02
N ASN A 47 -9.70 -7.96 -12.31
CA ASN A 47 -10.32 -6.72 -11.86
C ASN A 47 -10.16 -5.57 -12.85
N TYR A 48 -10.93 -4.50 -12.65
CA TYR A 48 -10.85 -3.23 -13.39
C TYR A 48 -10.35 -2.13 -12.45
N PHE A 49 -9.43 -1.29 -12.94
CA PHE A 49 -8.82 -0.19 -12.18
C PHE A 49 -9.30 1.19 -12.64
N GLY A 50 -10.46 1.27 -13.30
CA GLY A 50 -11.11 2.53 -13.69
C GLY A 50 -10.59 3.16 -14.98
N HIS A 51 -9.37 2.85 -15.42
CA HIS A 51 -8.80 3.41 -16.64
C HIS A 51 -7.76 2.48 -17.27
N ASN A 52 -7.17 2.90 -18.40
CA ASN A 52 -6.16 2.12 -19.12
C ASN A 52 -6.65 0.69 -19.47
N ALA A 53 -7.93 0.60 -19.83
CA ALA A 53 -8.60 -0.65 -20.15
C ALA A 53 -9.33 -0.53 -21.49
N ILE A 54 -9.44 -1.66 -22.19
CA ILE A 54 -10.27 -1.81 -23.37
C ILE A 54 -11.59 -2.42 -22.92
N ILE A 55 -12.70 -1.73 -23.16
CA ILE A 55 -14.03 -2.18 -22.78
C ILE A 55 -14.86 -2.53 -24.01
N ARG A 56 -15.64 -3.61 -23.91
CA ARG A 56 -16.70 -3.89 -24.88
C ARG A 56 -17.92 -3.06 -24.51
N VAL A 57 -18.16 -1.99 -25.26
CA VAL A 57 -19.24 -1.02 -25.02
C VAL A 57 -20.59 -1.69 -24.75
N LYS A 58 -21.01 -2.65 -25.58
CA LYS A 58 -22.27 -3.38 -25.39
C LYS A 58 -22.35 -4.09 -24.03
N ALA A 59 -21.32 -4.85 -23.67
CA ALA A 59 -21.26 -5.57 -22.40
C ALA A 59 -21.30 -4.62 -21.20
N PHE A 60 -20.53 -3.52 -21.29
CA PHE A 60 -20.44 -2.52 -20.25
C PHE A 60 -21.78 -1.78 -20.08
N ALA A 61 -22.43 -1.37 -21.17
CA ALA A 61 -23.74 -0.72 -21.13
C ALA A 61 -24.83 -1.63 -20.55
N GLU A 62 -24.80 -2.94 -20.86
CA GLU A 62 -25.78 -3.91 -20.36
C GLU A 62 -25.56 -4.28 -18.88
N CYS A 63 -24.31 -4.36 -18.42
CA CYS A 63 -23.98 -4.93 -17.11
C CYS A 63 -23.60 -3.89 -16.04
N CYS A 64 -22.96 -2.78 -16.42
CA CYS A 64 -22.27 -1.87 -15.50
C CYS A 64 -23.15 -0.69 -15.04
N ARG A 65 -24.47 -0.80 -15.10
CA ARG A 65 -25.35 0.19 -14.48
C ARG A 65 -25.25 0.08 -12.95
N LEU A 66 -24.54 1.03 -12.35
CA LEU A 66 -24.27 1.02 -10.91
C LEU A 66 -25.49 1.46 -10.09
N PRO A 67 -25.76 0.79 -8.96
CA PRO A 67 -26.78 1.25 -8.02
C PRO A 67 -26.26 2.41 -7.17
N VAL A 68 -27.17 3.29 -6.76
CA VAL A 68 -26.91 4.21 -5.64
C VAL A 68 -27.18 3.46 -4.34
N LEU A 69 -26.18 3.39 -3.47
CA LEU A 69 -26.30 2.70 -2.20
C LEU A 69 -27.24 3.45 -1.25
N ARG A 70 -28.24 2.76 -0.69
CA ARG A 70 -29.23 3.38 0.23
C ARG A 70 -28.57 3.96 1.48
N GLY A 71 -29.11 5.06 2.01
CA GLY A 71 -28.64 5.68 3.25
C GLY A 71 -27.65 6.82 3.02
N LYS A 72 -27.18 7.43 4.11
CA LYS A 72 -26.30 8.61 4.05
C LYS A 72 -24.84 8.20 3.77
N PRO A 73 -24.04 9.08 3.15
CA PRO A 73 -22.58 8.92 3.11
C PRO A 73 -22.02 8.71 4.53
N PRO A 74 -20.89 7.99 4.69
CA PRO A 74 -19.95 7.57 3.64
C PRO A 74 -20.15 6.17 3.06
N LEU A 75 -21.02 5.35 3.66
CA LEU A 75 -21.32 3.98 3.17
C LEU A 75 -22.53 3.93 2.23
N GLY A 76 -23.35 4.99 2.18
CA GLY A 76 -24.39 5.22 1.17
C GLY A 76 -23.93 6.16 0.05
N GLY A 77 -24.80 6.38 -0.93
CA GLY A 77 -24.55 7.24 -2.08
C GLY A 77 -23.92 6.53 -3.28
N GLU A 78 -23.29 7.31 -4.15
CA GLU A 78 -22.55 6.79 -5.30
C GLU A 78 -21.34 5.96 -4.85
N ILE A 79 -21.03 4.91 -5.62
CA ILE A 79 -19.92 4.01 -5.35
C ILE A 79 -18.64 4.69 -5.84
N LEU A 80 -17.72 5.03 -4.95
CA LEU A 80 -16.49 5.73 -5.33
C LEU A 80 -15.54 4.81 -6.13
N SER A 81 -15.23 3.62 -5.58
CA SER A 81 -14.47 2.55 -6.25
C SER A 81 -15.39 1.69 -7.10
N HIS A 82 -16.04 2.33 -8.07
CA HIS A 82 -17.03 1.72 -8.95
C HIS A 82 -16.43 0.67 -9.89
N ASP A 83 -15.21 0.92 -10.36
CA ASP A 83 -14.42 0.05 -11.21
C ASP A 83 -14.42 -1.43 -10.78
N PHE A 84 -14.18 -1.71 -9.50
CA PHE A 84 -14.19 -3.07 -8.97
C PHE A 84 -15.58 -3.72 -9.08
N VAL A 85 -16.63 -2.93 -8.89
CA VAL A 85 -18.03 -3.37 -8.95
C VAL A 85 -18.43 -3.62 -10.40
N GLU A 86 -17.98 -2.79 -11.33
CA GLU A 86 -18.22 -2.96 -12.77
C GLU A 86 -17.58 -4.24 -13.30
N ALA A 87 -16.34 -4.55 -12.92
CA ALA A 87 -15.72 -5.84 -13.24
C ALA A 87 -16.53 -7.02 -12.69
N ALA A 88 -17.01 -6.90 -11.45
CA ALA A 88 -17.86 -7.91 -10.83
C ALA A 88 -19.21 -8.09 -11.55
N PHE A 89 -19.79 -6.99 -12.03
CA PHE A 89 -21.05 -7.01 -12.76
C PHE A 89 -20.90 -7.56 -14.18
N LEU A 90 -19.80 -7.23 -14.88
CA LEU A 90 -19.45 -7.89 -16.14
C LEU A 90 -19.33 -9.40 -15.96
N ARG A 91 -18.62 -9.85 -14.90
CA ARG A 91 -18.52 -11.29 -14.61
C ARG A 91 -19.89 -11.92 -14.34
N ARG A 92 -20.72 -11.27 -13.53
CA ARG A 92 -22.11 -11.71 -13.26
C ARG A 92 -22.95 -11.79 -14.55
N GLY A 93 -22.73 -10.87 -15.49
CA GLY A 93 -23.38 -10.85 -16.81
C GLY A 93 -22.81 -11.87 -17.82
N GLY A 94 -21.89 -12.74 -17.41
CA GLY A 94 -21.32 -13.79 -18.26
C GLY A 94 -20.15 -13.34 -19.16
N TRP A 95 -19.69 -12.10 -19.02
CA TRP A 95 -18.51 -11.58 -19.72
C TRP A 95 -17.24 -11.87 -18.93
N TYR A 96 -16.10 -12.04 -19.62
CA TYR A 96 -14.79 -12.21 -19.01
C TYR A 96 -14.05 -10.88 -18.88
N CYS A 97 -13.28 -10.76 -17.80
CA CYS A 97 -12.38 -9.65 -17.54
C CYS A 97 -10.95 -10.20 -17.47
N TRP A 98 -10.04 -9.68 -18.29
CA TRP A 98 -8.65 -10.15 -18.34
C TRP A 98 -7.70 -9.06 -17.87
N LEU A 99 -6.68 -9.44 -17.11
CA LEU A 99 -5.51 -8.61 -16.86
C LEU A 99 -4.38 -9.11 -17.76
N LEU A 100 -3.89 -8.27 -18.67
CA LEU A 100 -2.82 -8.59 -19.61
C LEU A 100 -1.60 -7.70 -19.34
N PRO A 101 -0.69 -8.09 -18.44
CA PRO A 101 0.47 -7.29 -18.06
C PRO A 101 1.51 -7.12 -19.17
N GLU A 102 1.45 -7.96 -20.20
CA GLU A 102 2.30 -7.90 -21.39
C GLU A 102 1.93 -6.78 -22.36
N LEU A 103 0.74 -6.17 -22.20
CA LEU A 103 0.36 -4.99 -22.97
C LEU A 103 1.10 -3.76 -22.43
N HIS A 104 1.94 -3.18 -23.29
CA HIS A 104 2.74 -2.00 -22.98
C HIS A 104 2.01 -0.72 -23.45
N GLY A 105 2.54 0.45 -23.07
CA GLY A 105 2.00 1.75 -23.50
C GLY A 105 0.93 2.33 -22.58
N SER A 106 0.69 1.70 -21.42
CA SER A 106 -0.19 2.23 -20.38
C SER A 106 0.61 2.97 -19.31
N TYR A 107 0.36 4.27 -19.18
CA TYR A 107 1.07 5.12 -18.23
C TYR A 107 0.09 5.93 -17.36
N GLU A 108 0.52 6.28 -16.15
CA GLU A 108 -0.22 7.17 -15.26
C GLU A 108 0.75 8.02 -14.44
N GLU A 109 0.37 9.26 -14.17
CA GLU A 109 1.09 10.13 -13.26
C GLU A 109 0.69 9.88 -11.80
N LEU A 110 1.68 9.89 -10.91
CA LEU A 110 1.47 9.68 -9.48
C LEU A 110 1.38 10.99 -8.68
N PRO A 111 0.84 10.95 -7.45
CA PRO A 111 1.03 12.00 -6.46
C PRO A 111 2.51 12.27 -6.21
N THR A 112 2.85 13.55 -6.01
CA THR A 112 4.24 14.01 -5.92
C THR A 112 4.75 14.17 -4.49
N ASN A 113 3.89 13.91 -3.50
CA ASN A 113 4.25 13.94 -2.10
C ASN A 113 3.35 13.00 -1.30
N LEU A 114 3.79 12.70 -0.07
CA LEU A 114 3.13 11.77 0.84
C LEU A 114 1.70 12.20 1.21
N LEU A 115 1.43 13.50 1.34
CA LEU A 115 0.12 13.98 1.75
C LEU A 115 -0.90 13.82 0.63
N ASP A 116 -0.55 14.21 -0.59
CA ASP A 116 -1.41 14.06 -1.76
C ASP A 116 -1.65 12.56 -2.04
N TYR A 117 -0.65 11.70 -1.80
CA TYR A 117 -0.82 10.25 -1.80
C TYR A 117 -1.86 9.78 -0.77
N ALA A 118 -1.72 10.20 0.49
CA ALA A 118 -2.65 9.83 1.56
C ALA A 118 -4.09 10.35 1.31
N VAL A 119 -4.24 11.54 0.72
CA VAL A 119 -5.56 12.08 0.34
C VAL A 119 -6.20 11.25 -0.78
N ARG A 120 -5.41 10.85 -1.79
CA ARG A 120 -5.90 9.94 -2.83
C ARG A 120 -6.34 8.62 -2.24
N ASP A 121 -5.53 8.05 -1.35
CA ASP A 121 -5.79 6.75 -0.74
C ASP A 121 -7.01 6.78 0.18
N ARG A 122 -7.29 7.90 0.84
CA ARG A 122 -8.52 8.10 1.63
C ARG A 122 -9.79 7.95 0.79
N ARG A 123 -9.80 8.40 -0.48
CA ARG A 123 -10.95 8.22 -1.39
C ARG A 123 -11.14 6.75 -1.74
N TRP A 124 -10.04 6.08 -2.08
CA TRP A 124 -10.05 4.64 -2.35
C TRP A 124 -10.51 3.84 -1.14
N MET A 125 -10.07 4.21 0.07
CA MET A 125 -10.54 3.59 1.31
C MET A 125 -12.06 3.68 1.46
N GLN A 126 -12.65 4.87 1.31
CA GLN A 126 -14.10 5.00 1.43
C GLN A 126 -14.83 4.13 0.39
N GLY A 127 -14.37 4.14 -0.86
CA GLY A 127 -14.93 3.31 -1.93
C GLY A 127 -14.84 1.81 -1.63
N ASN A 128 -13.70 1.35 -1.13
CA ASN A 128 -13.51 -0.04 -0.72
C ASN A 128 -14.40 -0.41 0.48
N LEU A 129 -14.58 0.47 1.46
CA LEU A 129 -15.49 0.22 2.58
C LEU A 129 -16.96 0.13 2.13
N GLN A 130 -17.37 0.87 1.08
CA GLN A 130 -18.69 0.72 0.47
C GLN A 130 -18.90 -0.69 -0.11
N HIS A 131 -17.84 -1.37 -0.56
CA HIS A 131 -17.93 -2.73 -1.09
C HIS A 131 -18.42 -3.76 -0.06
N ALA A 132 -18.31 -3.49 1.24
CA ALA A 132 -18.86 -4.36 2.28
C ALA A 132 -20.38 -4.55 2.12
N ARG A 133 -21.07 -3.59 1.51
CA ARG A 133 -22.51 -3.65 1.21
C ARG A 133 -22.84 -4.43 -0.06
N LEU A 134 -21.82 -4.70 -0.89
CA LEU A 134 -21.95 -5.32 -2.20
C LEU A 134 -21.42 -6.75 -2.22
N ILE A 135 -20.45 -7.08 -1.36
CA ILE A 135 -19.76 -8.38 -1.32
C ILE A 135 -20.73 -9.56 -1.17
N GLY A 136 -21.89 -9.35 -0.55
CA GLY A 136 -22.95 -10.35 -0.34
C GLY A 136 -23.95 -10.49 -1.51
N GLN A 137 -23.92 -9.63 -2.53
CA GLN A 137 -24.93 -9.66 -3.60
C GLN A 137 -24.98 -11.00 -4.34
N ARG A 138 -26.19 -11.44 -4.71
CA ARG A 138 -26.39 -12.68 -5.46
C ARG A 138 -25.78 -12.57 -6.86
N GLY A 139 -25.25 -13.69 -7.35
CA GLY A 139 -24.66 -13.81 -8.69
C GLY A 139 -23.23 -13.28 -8.85
N LEU A 140 -22.62 -12.70 -7.81
CA LEU A 140 -21.20 -12.34 -7.87
C LEU A 140 -20.32 -13.60 -7.78
N HIS A 141 -19.36 -13.70 -8.70
CA HIS A 141 -18.37 -14.78 -8.73
C HIS A 141 -17.46 -14.72 -7.48
N ALA A 142 -16.97 -15.88 -7.03
CA ALA A 142 -16.16 -16.00 -5.81
C ALA A 142 -14.89 -15.13 -5.88
N MET A 143 -14.21 -15.10 -7.03
CA MET A 143 -13.03 -14.25 -7.24
C MET A 143 -13.36 -12.75 -7.11
N ASN A 144 -14.50 -12.29 -7.62
CA ASN A 144 -14.89 -10.89 -7.44
C ASN A 144 -15.21 -10.57 -5.97
N ARG A 145 -15.81 -11.50 -5.23
CA ARG A 145 -15.99 -11.33 -3.76
C ARG A 145 -14.64 -11.24 -3.06
N LEU A 146 -13.67 -12.05 -3.47
CA LEU A 146 -12.31 -11.98 -2.97
C LEU A 146 -11.67 -10.62 -3.26
N HIS A 147 -11.82 -10.07 -4.47
CA HIS A 147 -11.32 -8.72 -4.80
C HIS A 147 -11.94 -7.63 -3.91
N LEU A 148 -13.27 -7.65 -3.73
CA LEU A 148 -13.96 -6.71 -2.84
C LEU A 148 -13.49 -6.88 -1.38
N GLY A 149 -13.35 -8.13 -0.91
CA GLY A 149 -12.86 -8.45 0.42
C GLY A 149 -11.42 -8.01 0.66
N MET A 150 -10.53 -8.25 -0.30
CA MET A 150 -9.13 -7.81 -0.26
C MET A 150 -9.05 -6.28 -0.25
N GLY A 151 -9.88 -5.59 -1.03
CA GLY A 151 -9.97 -4.13 -1.03
C GLY A 151 -10.37 -3.55 0.34
N ILE A 152 -11.37 -4.14 0.99
CA ILE A 152 -11.75 -3.79 2.37
C ILE A 152 -10.59 -4.08 3.33
N PHE A 153 -10.01 -5.28 3.26
CA PHE A 153 -8.97 -5.74 4.18
C PHE A 153 -7.68 -4.93 4.06
N ALA A 154 -7.32 -4.46 2.87
CA ALA A 154 -6.14 -3.62 2.64
C ALA A 154 -6.11 -2.39 3.56
N TYR A 155 -7.29 -1.84 3.89
CA TYR A 155 -7.43 -0.71 4.79
C TYR A 155 -7.69 -1.10 6.25
N LEU A 156 -8.37 -2.24 6.51
CA LEU A 156 -8.54 -2.79 7.87
C LEU A 156 -7.24 -3.34 8.45
N ALA A 157 -6.27 -3.74 7.62
CA ALA A 157 -4.99 -4.26 8.08
C ALA A 157 -4.22 -3.23 8.92
N SER A 158 -4.34 -1.93 8.62
CA SER A 158 -3.62 -0.86 9.33
C SER A 158 -4.03 -0.71 10.80
N PRO A 159 -5.32 -0.54 11.17
CA PRO A 159 -5.73 -0.50 12.58
C PRO A 159 -5.52 -1.83 13.30
N LEU A 160 -5.64 -2.98 12.62
CA LEU A 160 -5.32 -4.28 13.21
C LEU A 160 -3.84 -4.38 13.55
N TRP A 161 -2.96 -3.88 12.66
CA TRP A 161 -1.53 -3.81 12.92
C TRP A 161 -1.22 -2.87 14.09
N LEU A 162 -1.84 -1.69 14.16
CA LEU A 162 -1.69 -0.78 15.29
C LEU A 162 -2.15 -1.43 16.61
N ALA A 163 -3.32 -2.07 16.61
CA ALA A 163 -3.86 -2.76 17.78
C ALA A 163 -2.93 -3.89 18.23
N MET A 164 -2.38 -4.66 17.29
CA MET A 164 -1.39 -5.70 17.57
C MET A 164 -0.15 -5.09 18.24
N LEU A 165 0.42 -4.01 17.70
CA LEU A 165 1.57 -3.33 18.30
C LEU A 165 1.28 -2.80 19.71
N MET A 166 0.10 -2.21 19.92
CA MET A 166 -0.33 -1.71 21.23
C MET A 166 -0.51 -2.82 22.24
N LEU A 167 -1.20 -3.91 21.87
CA LEU A 167 -1.43 -5.06 22.74
C LEU A 167 -0.12 -5.77 23.07
N SER A 168 0.76 -5.99 22.08
CA SER A 168 2.08 -6.55 22.32
C SER A 168 2.92 -5.67 23.25
N SER A 169 2.89 -4.35 23.07
CA SER A 169 3.60 -3.42 23.97
C SER A 169 3.02 -3.45 25.39
N ALA A 170 1.70 -3.52 25.53
CA ALA A 170 1.03 -3.61 26.83
C ALA A 170 1.38 -4.92 27.54
N MET A 171 1.42 -6.05 26.82
CA MET A 171 1.84 -7.34 27.38
C MET A 171 3.29 -7.32 27.86
N VAL A 172 4.20 -6.67 27.11
CA VAL A 172 5.60 -6.54 27.50
C VAL A 172 5.76 -5.67 28.76
N VAL A 173 4.99 -4.58 28.85
CA VAL A 173 4.96 -3.72 30.05
C VAL A 173 4.36 -4.46 31.25
N ASP A 174 3.26 -5.17 31.07
CA ASP A 174 2.61 -5.97 32.11
C ASP A 174 3.56 -7.03 32.66
N HIS A 175 4.19 -7.81 31.77
CA HIS A 175 5.18 -8.81 32.12
C HIS A 175 6.36 -8.22 32.91
N ARG A 176 6.82 -7.01 32.55
CA ARG A 176 7.90 -6.32 33.29
C ARG A 176 7.48 -5.91 34.71
N ILE A 177 6.24 -5.47 34.89
CA ILE A 177 5.74 -4.95 36.17
C ILE A 177 5.35 -6.09 37.12
N VAL A 178 4.62 -7.08 36.60
CA VAL A 178 4.07 -8.20 37.38
C VAL A 178 5.14 -9.28 37.62
N GLY A 179 6.07 -9.45 36.66
CA GLY A 179 7.03 -10.55 36.68
C GLY A 179 6.40 -11.89 36.31
N ASP A 180 7.18 -12.96 36.45
CA ASP A 180 6.74 -14.32 36.13
C ASP A 180 5.72 -14.85 37.15
N VAL A 181 4.53 -15.23 36.67
CA VAL A 181 3.49 -15.86 37.49
C VAL A 181 3.65 -17.37 37.45
N PHE A 182 4.33 -17.92 38.46
CA PHE A 182 4.58 -19.37 38.56
C PHE A 182 3.38 -20.18 39.05
N PHE A 183 2.45 -19.56 39.78
CA PHE A 183 1.26 -20.22 40.31
C PHE A 183 0.02 -19.43 39.91
N GLY A 184 -0.78 -19.99 38.99
CA GLY A 184 -2.03 -19.41 38.55
C GLY A 184 -3.17 -19.54 39.57
N PRO A 185 -4.39 -19.10 39.22
CA PRO A 185 -5.57 -19.21 40.09
C PRO A 185 -5.99 -20.67 40.36
N THR A 186 -5.58 -21.61 39.50
CA THR A 186 -5.73 -23.05 39.73
C THR A 186 -4.62 -23.55 40.65
N ARG A 187 -5.01 -24.21 41.75
CA ARG A 187 -4.07 -24.83 42.69
C ARG A 187 -3.25 -25.91 41.97
N SER A 188 -1.95 -25.68 41.83
CA SER A 188 -0.97 -26.63 41.30
C SER A 188 0.12 -26.87 42.35
N LEU A 189 0.58 -28.12 42.45
CA LEU A 189 1.72 -28.48 43.30
C LEU A 189 3.07 -28.11 42.66
N PHE A 190 3.08 -27.83 41.35
CA PHE A 190 4.28 -27.52 40.58
C PHE A 190 4.19 -26.13 39.92
N PRO A 191 5.29 -25.35 39.93
CA PRO A 191 5.33 -24.05 39.26
C PRO A 191 5.25 -24.20 37.74
N GLN A 192 4.52 -23.29 37.09
CA GLN A 192 4.51 -23.13 35.65
C GLN A 192 5.65 -22.19 35.25
N TRP A 193 6.69 -22.76 34.65
CA TRP A 193 7.80 -21.98 34.13
C TRP A 193 7.41 -21.29 32.81
N PRO A 194 7.77 -20.01 32.61
CA PRO A 194 7.62 -19.35 31.31
C PRO A 194 8.31 -20.17 30.21
N GLN A 195 7.58 -20.50 29.15
CA GLN A 195 8.12 -21.24 28.00
C GLN A 195 8.24 -20.32 26.79
N TYR A 196 9.46 -20.22 26.26
CA TYR A 196 9.75 -19.49 25.02
C TYR A 196 9.89 -20.48 23.86
N HIS A 197 8.94 -20.42 22.93
CA HIS A 197 8.88 -21.24 21.72
C HIS A 197 9.76 -20.65 20.61
N TRP A 198 11.08 -20.71 20.79
CA TRP A 198 12.06 -20.08 19.89
C TRP A 198 11.93 -20.54 18.41
N PRO A 199 11.80 -21.84 18.10
CA PRO A 199 11.63 -22.30 16.72
C PRO A 199 10.42 -21.67 16.03
N GLU A 200 9.30 -21.58 16.74
CA GLU A 200 8.03 -21.03 16.25
C GLU A 200 8.13 -19.52 16.05
N ILE A 201 8.78 -18.79 16.98
CA ILE A 201 9.03 -17.35 16.85
C ILE A 201 9.90 -17.06 15.61
N HIS A 202 11.01 -17.79 15.45
CA HIS A 202 11.88 -17.62 14.29
C HIS A 202 11.20 -18.05 12.99
N GLY A 203 10.41 -19.13 13.02
CA GLY A 203 9.63 -19.59 11.88
C GLY A 203 8.59 -18.55 11.43
N LEU A 204 7.84 -17.97 12.36
CA LEU A 204 6.86 -16.93 12.08
C LEU A 204 7.53 -15.65 11.55
N LEU A 205 8.65 -15.23 12.14
CA LEU A 205 9.43 -14.10 11.67
C LEU A 205 9.95 -14.34 10.24
N GLY A 206 10.53 -15.51 9.99
CA GLY A 206 11.04 -15.90 8.68
C GLY A 206 9.94 -15.92 7.61
N LEU A 207 8.78 -16.53 7.92
CA LEU A 207 7.62 -16.54 7.02
C LEU A 207 7.14 -15.12 6.71
N THR A 208 7.07 -14.26 7.74
CA THR A 208 6.66 -12.86 7.57
C THR A 208 7.61 -12.09 6.66
N LEU A 209 8.93 -12.26 6.85
CA LEU A 209 9.95 -11.64 5.98
C LEU A 209 9.87 -12.16 4.54
N ILE A 210 9.63 -13.45 4.34
CA ILE A 210 9.44 -14.04 3.00
C ILE A 210 8.20 -13.46 2.32
N LEU A 211 7.08 -13.35 3.03
CA LEU A 211 5.85 -12.79 2.44
C LEU A 211 6.00 -11.29 2.12
N LEU A 212 6.71 -10.54 2.96
CA LEU A 212 6.89 -9.10 2.79
C LEU A 212 7.94 -8.74 1.73
N LEU A 213 9.10 -9.43 1.74
CA LEU A 213 10.26 -9.10 0.91
C LEU A 213 10.45 -10.07 -0.26
N GLY A 214 9.85 -11.26 -0.24
CA GLY A 214 10.02 -12.29 -1.28
C GLY A 214 9.67 -11.80 -2.69
N PRO A 215 8.49 -11.20 -2.93
CA PRO A 215 8.15 -10.65 -4.25
C PRO A 215 9.12 -9.55 -4.70
N LYS A 216 9.56 -8.70 -3.77
CA LYS A 216 10.54 -7.63 -3.98
C LYS A 216 11.91 -8.20 -4.39
N LEU A 217 12.38 -9.22 -3.69
CA LEU A 217 13.66 -9.90 -3.97
C LEU A 217 13.61 -10.70 -5.27
N LEU A 218 12.49 -11.36 -5.57
CA LEU A 218 12.28 -12.05 -6.84
C LEU A 218 12.36 -11.06 -8.02
N ALA A 219 11.67 -9.92 -7.91
CA ALA A 219 11.73 -8.87 -8.90
C ALA A 219 13.15 -8.33 -9.09
N LEU A 220 13.88 -8.08 -8.00
CA LEU A 220 15.28 -7.68 -8.05
C LEU A 220 16.13 -8.73 -8.78
N SER A 221 16.05 -10.01 -8.41
CA SER A 221 16.83 -11.10 -9.01
C SER A 221 16.59 -11.21 -10.52
N LEU A 222 15.32 -11.21 -10.94
CA LEU A 222 14.95 -11.29 -12.37
C LEU A 222 15.55 -10.15 -13.21
N ARG A 223 15.70 -8.95 -12.62
CA ARG A 223 16.30 -7.80 -13.31
C ARG A 223 17.83 -7.79 -13.19
N PHE A 224 18.37 -8.23 -12.06
CA PHE A 224 19.80 -8.23 -11.76
C PHE A 224 20.59 -9.21 -12.65
N PHE A 225 20.08 -10.42 -12.83
CA PHE A 225 20.75 -11.46 -13.62
C PHE A 225 20.68 -11.21 -15.14
N SER A 226 19.70 -10.43 -15.60
CA SER A 226 19.64 -9.98 -17.00
C SER A 226 20.39 -8.67 -17.20
N THR A 227 21.56 -8.71 -17.86
CA THR A 227 22.37 -7.50 -18.15
C THR A 227 21.56 -6.42 -18.87
N ARG A 228 20.69 -6.81 -19.82
CA ARG A 228 19.81 -5.89 -20.54
C ARG A 228 18.82 -5.20 -19.59
N ASN A 229 18.19 -5.96 -18.69
CA ASN A 229 17.23 -5.41 -17.74
C ASN A 229 17.94 -4.54 -16.69
N ALA A 230 19.03 -4.99 -16.09
CA ALA A 230 19.79 -4.21 -15.12
C ALA A 230 20.24 -2.85 -15.70
N ARG A 231 20.71 -2.81 -16.96
CA ARG A 231 21.08 -1.56 -17.65
C ARG A 231 19.90 -0.61 -17.84
N ARG A 232 18.67 -1.09 -17.98
CA ARG A 232 17.47 -0.24 -18.06
C ARG A 232 17.18 0.49 -16.74
N PHE A 233 17.57 -0.09 -15.61
CA PHE A 233 17.46 0.50 -14.27
C PHE A 233 18.76 1.20 -13.80
N GLY A 234 19.62 1.63 -14.73
CA GLY A 234 20.86 2.34 -14.39
C GLY A 234 22.11 1.47 -14.19
N GLY A 235 21.97 0.14 -14.27
CA GLY A 235 23.03 -0.84 -14.03
C GLY A 235 22.82 -1.62 -12.72
N ARG A 236 23.59 -2.69 -12.51
CA ARG A 236 23.43 -3.58 -11.34
C ARG A 236 23.59 -2.86 -10.01
N LEU A 237 24.65 -2.05 -9.87
CA LEU A 237 24.91 -1.30 -8.64
C LEU A 237 23.77 -0.30 -8.34
N ALA A 238 23.38 0.49 -9.34
CA ALA A 238 22.31 1.47 -9.20
C ALA A 238 20.96 0.82 -8.88
N LEU A 239 20.64 -0.31 -9.51
CA LEU A 239 19.45 -1.11 -9.23
C LEU A 239 19.45 -1.60 -7.77
N THR A 240 20.54 -2.18 -7.28
CA THR A 240 20.64 -2.68 -5.91
C THR A 240 20.57 -1.54 -4.89
N LEU A 241 21.26 -0.42 -5.11
CA LEU A 241 21.18 0.74 -4.22
C LEU A 241 19.78 1.35 -4.22
N SER A 242 19.14 1.49 -5.38
CA SER A 242 17.76 1.98 -5.48
C SER A 242 16.80 1.06 -4.73
N PHE A 243 16.98 -0.26 -4.83
CA PHE A 243 16.18 -1.23 -4.10
C PHE A 243 16.35 -1.09 -2.58
N LEU A 244 17.58 -0.98 -2.08
CA LEU A 244 17.85 -0.84 -0.66
C LEU A 244 17.29 0.47 -0.10
N ILE A 245 17.52 1.59 -0.80
CA ILE A 245 17.02 2.90 -0.38
C ILE A 245 15.49 2.94 -0.46
N GLU A 246 14.86 2.39 -1.51
CA GLU A 246 13.40 2.27 -1.60
C GLU A 246 12.83 1.41 -0.47
N THR A 247 13.49 0.30 -0.14
CA THR A 247 13.05 -0.60 0.94
C THR A 247 13.14 0.11 2.29
N ALA A 248 14.24 0.80 2.58
CA ALA A 248 14.38 1.60 3.79
C ALA A 248 13.34 2.73 3.84
N PHE A 249 13.15 3.45 2.73
CA PHE A 249 12.19 4.56 2.65
C PHE A 249 10.74 4.09 2.85
N SER A 250 10.32 3.02 2.17
CA SER A 250 8.98 2.44 2.32
C SER A 250 8.75 1.85 3.71
N THR A 251 9.77 1.24 4.32
CA THR A 251 9.70 0.72 5.71
C THR A 251 9.47 1.84 6.72
N LEU A 252 10.18 2.98 6.58
CA LEU A 252 9.97 4.14 7.45
C LEU A 252 8.62 4.82 7.22
N LEU A 253 8.08 4.78 6.00
CA LEU A 253 6.77 5.34 5.70
C LEU A 253 5.59 4.45 6.14
N ALA A 254 5.79 3.13 6.26
CA ALA A 254 4.72 2.19 6.60
C ALA A 254 3.99 2.53 7.92
N PRO A 255 4.67 2.84 9.04
CA PRO A 255 4.02 3.29 10.28
C PRO A 255 3.24 4.60 10.13
N VAL A 256 3.73 5.52 9.29
CA VAL A 256 3.06 6.80 9.02
C VAL A 256 1.75 6.55 8.27
N MET A 257 1.79 5.69 7.24
CA MET A 257 0.60 5.27 6.51
C MET A 257 -0.37 4.47 7.38
N MET A 258 0.12 3.63 8.29
CA MET A 258 -0.71 2.91 9.26
C MET A 258 -1.56 3.87 10.11
N LEU A 259 -0.95 4.94 10.64
CA LEU A 259 -1.68 5.94 11.44
C LEU A 259 -2.63 6.79 10.58
N PHE A 260 -2.24 7.16 9.35
CA PHE A 260 -3.16 7.80 8.41
C PHE A 260 -4.37 6.92 8.13
N HIS A 261 -4.17 5.66 7.79
CA HIS A 261 -5.26 4.74 7.46
C HIS A 261 -6.18 4.49 8.65
N THR A 262 -5.60 4.29 9.84
CA THR A 262 -6.39 4.12 11.07
C THR A 262 -7.25 5.34 11.34
N THR A 263 -6.67 6.54 11.21
CA THR A 263 -7.40 7.79 11.40
C THR A 263 -8.50 7.97 10.35
N PHE A 264 -8.20 7.70 9.08
CA PHE A 264 -9.17 7.80 7.99
C PHE A 264 -10.33 6.82 8.17
N LEU A 265 -10.04 5.59 8.57
CA LEU A 265 -11.06 4.58 8.84
C LEU A 265 -11.99 5.03 9.96
N ILE A 266 -11.44 5.47 11.11
CA ILE A 266 -12.23 5.98 12.24
C ILE A 266 -13.10 7.16 11.80
N GLN A 267 -12.54 8.09 11.01
CA GLN A 267 -13.29 9.25 10.51
C GLN A 267 -14.42 8.85 9.57
N ILE A 268 -14.17 7.92 8.64
CA ILE A 268 -15.17 7.42 7.68
C ILE A 268 -16.26 6.66 8.43
N VAL A 269 -15.92 5.73 9.32
CA VAL A 269 -16.92 5.01 10.12
C VAL A 269 -17.71 5.97 11.03
N GLY A 270 -17.07 7.03 11.52
CA GLY A 270 -17.70 8.13 12.26
C GLY A 270 -18.54 9.10 11.42
N GLY A 271 -18.73 8.83 10.12
CA GLY A 271 -19.64 9.61 9.25
C GLY A 271 -18.98 10.68 8.38
N ASN A 272 -17.66 10.86 8.44
CA ASN A 272 -16.96 11.89 7.67
C ASN A 272 -16.66 11.41 6.25
N ALA A 273 -17.59 11.71 5.33
CA ALA A 273 -17.42 11.44 3.91
C ALA A 273 -16.30 12.29 3.29
N VAL A 274 -15.58 11.66 2.37
CA VAL A 274 -14.54 12.28 1.56
C VAL A 274 -15.21 12.98 0.37
N GLY A 275 -14.90 14.26 0.18
CA GLY A 275 -15.31 15.01 -1.02
C GLY A 275 -14.41 14.70 -2.23
N TRP A 276 -14.73 15.32 -3.37
CA TRP A 276 -13.93 15.22 -4.60
C TRP A 276 -13.22 16.55 -4.92
N PRO A 277 -12.19 16.94 -4.14
CA PRO A 277 -11.46 18.17 -4.43
C PRO A 277 -10.67 18.02 -5.76
N PRO A 278 -10.47 19.11 -6.51
CA PRO A 278 -9.64 19.09 -7.71
C PRO A 278 -8.22 18.62 -7.36
N GLN A 279 -7.71 17.69 -8.16
CA GLN A 279 -6.36 17.17 -8.01
C GLN A 279 -5.36 18.17 -8.58
N ALA A 280 -4.39 18.60 -7.76
CA ALA A 280 -3.27 19.39 -8.25
C ALA A 280 -2.43 18.53 -9.20
N ARG A 281 -2.24 18.99 -10.44
CA ARG A 281 -1.52 18.25 -11.50
C ARG A 281 -0.02 18.57 -11.58
N GLY A 282 0.46 19.54 -10.79
CA GLY A 282 1.87 19.97 -10.79
C GLY A 282 2.69 19.36 -9.65
N ASP A 283 4.00 19.26 -9.85
CA ASP A 283 4.96 18.82 -8.83
C ASP A 283 5.05 19.85 -7.71
N ARG A 284 4.35 19.58 -6.60
CA ARG A 284 4.33 20.45 -5.42
C ARG A 284 5.16 19.85 -4.28
N GLY A 285 6.13 20.63 -3.82
CA GLY A 285 6.85 20.35 -2.58
C GLY A 285 6.01 20.70 -1.34
N MET A 286 6.27 20.02 -0.23
CA MET A 286 5.67 20.35 1.06
C MET A 286 6.56 21.29 1.87
N ASP A 287 5.91 22.31 2.45
CA ASP A 287 6.57 23.21 3.39
C ASP A 287 6.69 22.57 4.76
N TRP A 288 7.77 22.89 5.49
CA TRP A 288 8.03 22.36 6.83
C TRP A 288 6.88 22.62 7.80
N LYS A 289 6.30 23.82 7.78
CA LYS A 289 5.16 24.20 8.63
C LYS A 289 3.92 23.36 8.33
N GLN A 290 3.65 23.10 7.04
CA GLN A 290 2.53 22.27 6.62
C GLN A 290 2.75 20.81 7.02
N ALA A 291 3.94 20.27 6.76
CA ALA A 291 4.31 18.91 7.13
C ALA A 291 4.25 18.72 8.65
N LEU A 292 4.80 19.65 9.44
CA LEU A 292 4.74 19.58 10.90
C LEU A 292 3.29 19.53 11.40
N ARG A 293 2.43 20.44 10.94
CA ARG A 293 1.00 20.45 11.34
C ARG A 293 0.31 19.13 11.02
N ARG A 294 0.62 18.53 9.87
CA ARG A 294 -0.03 17.29 9.44
C ARG A 294 0.53 16.05 10.13
N HIS A 295 1.81 16.07 10.50
CA HIS A 295 2.50 14.93 11.09
C HIS A 295 2.75 15.06 12.59
N LEU A 296 2.29 16.14 13.25
CA LEU A 296 2.46 16.35 14.69
C LEU A 296 1.94 15.15 15.51
N GLY A 297 0.78 14.60 15.15
CA GLY A 297 0.23 13.41 15.82
C GLY A 297 1.12 12.18 15.66
N HIS A 298 1.78 12.00 14.50
CA HIS A 298 2.71 10.90 14.28
C HIS A 298 3.95 11.04 15.16
N VAL A 299 4.56 12.24 15.17
CA VAL A 299 5.75 12.52 15.97
C VAL A 299 5.43 12.39 17.47
N ALA A 300 4.32 12.95 17.92
CA ALA A 300 3.88 12.85 19.31
C ALA A 300 3.64 11.39 19.73
N PHE A 301 2.97 10.60 18.90
CA PHE A 301 2.75 9.18 19.18
C PHE A 301 4.06 8.39 19.22
N GLY A 302 4.97 8.62 18.26
CA GLY A 302 6.28 7.98 18.26
C GLY A 302 7.13 8.36 19.47
N LEU A 303 7.13 9.64 19.87
CA LEU A 303 7.87 10.12 21.03
C LEU A 303 7.30 9.56 22.33
N LEU A 304 5.98 9.54 22.47
CA LEU A 304 5.31 8.95 23.63
C LEU A 304 5.65 7.47 23.76
N ALA A 305 5.55 6.70 22.67
CA ALA A 305 5.90 5.28 22.67
C ALA A 305 7.38 5.07 23.05
N LEU A 306 8.29 5.87 22.50
CA LEU A 306 9.72 5.78 22.79
C LEU A 306 10.03 6.07 24.26
N VAL A 307 9.46 7.14 24.82
CA VAL A 307 9.72 7.55 26.21
C VAL A 307 9.07 6.56 27.18
N ALA A 308 7.81 6.19 26.95
CA ALA A 308 7.09 5.27 27.82
C ALA A 308 7.75 3.89 27.86
N LEU A 309 8.03 3.30 26.69
CA LEU A 309 8.63 1.97 26.60
C LEU A 309 10.12 2.01 26.97
N GLY A 310 10.84 3.07 26.62
CA GLY A 310 12.24 3.24 27.01
C GLY A 310 12.45 3.44 28.51
N ALA A 311 11.47 4.00 29.23
CA ALA A 311 11.54 4.16 30.67
C ALA A 311 11.19 2.87 31.43
N VAL A 312 10.28 2.04 30.89
CA VAL A 312 9.78 0.84 31.58
C VAL A 312 10.52 -0.42 31.14
N VAL A 313 10.74 -0.60 29.83
CA VAL A 313 11.32 -1.80 29.22
C VAL A 313 12.38 -1.42 28.14
N PRO A 314 13.57 -0.90 28.54
CA PRO A 314 14.60 -0.45 27.59
C PRO A 314 15.01 -1.51 26.56
N GLU A 315 15.04 -2.79 26.95
CA GLU A 315 15.37 -3.94 26.10
C GLU A 315 14.38 -4.15 24.95
N TYR A 316 13.17 -3.59 25.04
CA TYR A 316 12.16 -3.66 23.97
C TYR A 316 12.34 -2.58 22.90
N VAL A 317 13.05 -1.49 23.20
CA VAL A 317 13.21 -0.34 22.28
C VAL A 317 13.80 -0.72 20.91
N PRO A 318 14.85 -1.57 20.79
CA PRO A 318 15.38 -1.97 19.48
C PRO A 318 14.33 -2.65 18.57
N TRP A 319 13.36 -3.36 19.16
CA TRP A 319 12.34 -4.10 18.41
C TRP A 319 11.27 -3.19 17.80
N ILE A 320 10.94 -2.09 18.49
CA ILE A 320 9.97 -1.10 18.00
C ILE A 320 10.63 0.03 17.19
N LEU A 321 11.97 0.07 17.15
CA LEU A 321 12.72 1.16 16.57
C LEU A 321 12.34 1.46 15.11
N PRO A 322 12.15 0.48 14.20
CA PRO A 322 11.73 0.77 12.83
C PRO A 322 10.38 1.52 12.76
N VAL A 323 9.46 1.20 13.68
CA VAL A 323 8.15 1.83 13.78
C VAL A 323 8.29 3.26 14.29
N VAL A 324 8.92 3.41 15.46
CA VAL A 324 9.11 4.71 16.13
C VAL A 324 9.92 5.67 15.25
N LEU A 325 11.01 5.19 14.65
CA LEU A 325 11.87 6.00 13.79
C LEU A 325 11.12 6.54 12.57
N GLY A 326 10.27 5.72 11.94
CA GLY A 326 9.41 6.16 10.84
C GLY A 326 8.46 7.29 11.25
N LEU A 327 7.89 7.21 12.45
CA LEU A 327 7.00 8.22 13.01
C LEU A 327 7.73 9.53 13.38
N LEU A 328 8.87 9.43 14.05
CA LEU A 328 9.69 10.59 14.43
C LEU A 328 10.25 11.32 13.20
N LEU A 329 10.66 10.58 12.18
CA LEU A 329 11.17 11.13 10.93
C LEU A 329 10.07 11.50 9.92
N SER A 330 8.80 11.37 10.28
CA SER A 330 7.69 11.58 9.34
C SER A 330 7.70 12.97 8.71
N VAL A 331 8.04 14.03 9.46
CA VAL A 331 8.16 15.41 8.96
C VAL A 331 9.30 15.56 7.93
N PRO A 332 10.58 15.27 8.25
CA PRO A 332 11.66 15.39 7.28
C PRO A 332 11.50 14.45 6.10
N LEU A 333 11.01 13.21 6.29
CA LEU A 333 10.73 12.28 5.19
C LEU A 333 9.72 12.88 4.22
N ALA A 334 8.61 13.42 4.73
CA ALA A 334 7.56 14.04 3.93
C ALA A 334 8.10 15.25 3.15
N VAL A 335 8.85 16.15 3.80
CA VAL A 335 9.37 17.37 3.15
C VAL A 335 10.47 17.05 2.15
N LEU A 336 11.51 16.33 2.55
CA LEU A 336 12.68 16.08 1.70
C LEU A 336 12.31 15.23 0.47
N SER A 337 11.44 14.24 0.65
CA SER A 337 10.98 13.41 -0.48
C SER A 337 10.10 14.17 -1.46
N SER A 338 9.38 15.21 -1.02
CA SER A 338 8.56 16.05 -1.91
C SER A 338 9.38 17.01 -2.80
N ARG A 339 10.69 17.14 -2.59
CA ARG A 339 11.53 18.08 -3.35
C ARG A 339 11.91 17.53 -4.72
N ARG A 340 11.62 18.30 -5.77
CA ARG A 340 12.08 18.04 -7.15
C ARG A 340 13.61 17.99 -7.24
N ALA A 341 14.31 18.92 -6.59
CA ALA A 341 15.78 18.96 -6.60
C ALA A 341 16.41 17.66 -6.09
N MET A 342 15.85 17.05 -5.05
CA MET A 342 16.33 15.76 -4.51
C MET A 342 16.07 14.62 -5.48
N GLY A 343 14.92 14.62 -6.18
CA GLY A 343 14.62 13.62 -7.19
C GLY A 343 15.52 13.74 -8.44
N LEU A 344 15.81 14.96 -8.90
CA LEU A 344 16.76 15.21 -9.97
C LEU A 344 18.20 14.82 -9.57
N ALA A 345 18.60 15.09 -8.33
CA ALA A 345 19.89 14.62 -7.79
C ALA A 345 19.98 13.09 -7.78
N ALA A 346 18.92 12.40 -7.33
CA ALA A 346 18.85 10.94 -7.40
C ALA A 346 18.97 10.43 -8.84
N ARG A 347 18.29 11.06 -9.82
CA ARG A 347 18.42 10.73 -11.25
C ARG A 347 19.86 10.86 -11.75
N ARG A 348 20.56 11.95 -11.37
CA ARG A 348 21.99 12.16 -11.72
C ARG A 348 22.90 11.07 -11.15
N LEU A 349 22.59 10.60 -9.93
CA LEU A 349 23.26 9.46 -9.28
C LEU A 349 22.80 8.10 -9.83
N ARG A 350 21.96 8.08 -10.87
CA ARG A 350 21.34 6.89 -11.47
C ARG A 350 20.42 6.11 -10.52
N LEU A 351 19.99 6.71 -9.42
CA LEU A 351 19.07 6.12 -8.46
C LEU A 351 17.61 6.28 -8.93
N PHE A 352 16.81 5.25 -8.65
CA PHE A 352 15.39 5.15 -9.01
C PHE A 352 15.12 5.37 -10.51
N LEU A 353 16.05 4.93 -11.37
CA LEU A 353 15.84 4.98 -12.82
C LEU A 353 14.85 3.89 -13.25
N THR A 354 13.87 4.26 -14.06
CA THR A 354 12.98 3.30 -14.72
C THR A 354 13.31 3.18 -16.21
N PRO A 355 12.93 2.07 -16.87
CA PRO A 355 13.13 1.91 -18.32
C PRO A 355 12.55 3.06 -19.15
N GLU A 356 11.43 3.63 -18.71
CA GLU A 356 10.69 4.71 -19.37
C GLU A 356 11.49 6.02 -19.42
N GLU A 357 12.36 6.27 -18.43
CA GLU A 357 13.19 7.49 -18.36
C GLU A 357 14.48 7.41 -19.20
N ARG A 358 14.84 6.21 -19.66
CA ARG A 358 15.96 5.99 -20.59
C ARG A 358 15.51 5.89 -22.03
N ALA A 359 14.25 5.54 -22.26
CA ALA A 359 13.63 5.55 -23.58
C ALA A 359 13.14 6.97 -23.91
N GLU A 360 14.03 7.96 -23.89
CA GLU A 360 13.75 9.31 -24.41
C GLU A 360 13.58 9.21 -25.94
N ALA A 361 12.36 8.90 -26.38
CA ALA A 361 11.85 9.17 -27.71
C ALA A 361 10.31 9.11 -27.82
N THR A 362 9.55 8.64 -26.82
CA THR A 362 8.09 8.47 -27.00
C THR A 362 7.27 8.60 -25.71
N LEU A 363 7.50 9.66 -24.93
CA LEU A 363 6.51 10.12 -23.96
C LEU A 363 6.19 11.58 -24.26
N ALA A 364 5.57 11.81 -25.42
CA ALA A 364 4.74 12.99 -25.64
C ALA A 364 3.47 12.83 -24.80
N ILE A 365 3.60 12.99 -23.49
CA ILE A 365 2.45 13.29 -22.64
C ILE A 365 2.25 14.80 -22.85
N GLY A 366 1.14 15.16 -23.50
CA GLY A 366 0.87 16.49 -24.01
C GLY A 366 1.19 17.60 -23.01
N THR A 367 1.94 18.58 -23.51
CA THR A 367 2.17 19.91 -22.91
C THR A 367 0.88 20.60 -22.53
#